data_AF-A0A1Y2T5P9-F1
#
_entry.id   AF-A0A1Y2T5P9-F1
#
_cell.length_a   1.000
_cell.length_b   1.000
_cell.length_c   1.000
_cell.angle_alpha   90.00
_cell.angle_beta   90.00
_cell.angle_gamma   90.00
#
_symmetry.space_group_name_H-M   'P 1'
#
loop_
_entity.id
_entity.type
_entity.pdbx_description
1 polymer ?
#
loop_
_entity_poly.entity_id
_entity_poly.type
_entity_poly.pdbx_seq_one_letter_code
_entity_poly.pdbx_strand_id
1 'polypeptide(L)' 'MASITCILNPELVLLAGDAVDCGREGLSEVNRIVADLVPDPPEIRFAVLGSRAALTGAVAMALSLADENAYGIEADQ' A
#
# COMPACT_ATOMS: atom_id res chain seq x y z
N MET A 1 -10.74 -4.56 6.44
CA MET A 1 -10.06 -5.25 5.33
C MET A 1 -11.05 -5.94 4.39
N ALA A 2 -11.87 -6.88 4.85
CA ALA A 2 -12.86 -7.56 3.98
C ALA A 2 -13.68 -6.60 3.10
N SER A 3 -14.22 -5.51 3.66
CA SER A 3 -14.94 -4.50 2.89
C SER A 3 -14.08 -3.82 1.81
N ILE A 4 -12.83 -3.47 2.14
CA ILE A 4 -11.89 -2.86 1.17
C ILE A 4 -11.59 -3.86 0.06
N THR A 5 -11.35 -5.11 0.40
CA THR A 5 -11.11 -6.19 -0.55
C THR A 5 -12.30 -6.36 -1.50
N CYS A 6 -13.52 -6.44 -1.00
CA CYS A 6 -14.70 -6.61 -1.85
C CYS A 6 -15.02 -5.39 -2.72
N ILE A 7 -14.65 -4.18 -2.29
CA ILE A 7 -14.93 -2.94 -3.04
C ILE A 7 -13.86 -2.65 -4.08
N LEU A 8 -12.58 -2.77 -3.70
CA LEU A 8 -11.44 -2.39 -4.56
C LEU A 8 -10.86 -3.57 -5.35
N ASN A 9 -11.15 -4.82 -4.93
CA ASN A 9 -10.59 -6.05 -5.47
C ASN A 9 -9.07 -5.97 -5.74
N PRO A 10 -8.24 -5.58 -4.75
CA PRO A 10 -6.81 -5.46 -4.97
C PRO A 10 -6.17 -6.84 -5.13
N GLU A 11 -5.09 -6.94 -5.90
CA GLU A 11 -4.29 -8.17 -5.93
C GLU A 11 -3.42 -8.32 -4.66
N LEU A 12 -3.05 -7.20 -4.03
CA LEU A 12 -2.14 -7.13 -2.88
C LEU A 12 -2.59 -6.07 -1.86
N VAL A 13 -2.53 -6.43 -0.58
CA VAL A 13 -2.69 -5.54 0.56
C VAL A 13 -1.41 -5.52 1.40
N LEU A 14 -0.84 -4.33 1.58
CA LEU A 14 0.30 -4.12 2.47
C LEU A 14 -0.15 -3.54 3.81
N LEU A 15 0.18 -4.25 4.89
CA LEU A 15 0.03 -3.77 6.26
C LEU A 15 1.31 -3.05 6.69
N ALA A 16 1.17 -1.80 7.11
CA ALA A 16 2.28 -0.91 7.44
C ALA A 16 2.11 -0.27 8.82
N GLY A 17 3.16 0.41 9.29
CA GLY A 17 3.20 0.99 10.64
C GLY A 17 3.20 -0.09 11.72
N ASP A 18 2.57 0.21 12.86
CA ASP A 18 2.54 -0.65 14.05
C ASP A 18 1.92 -2.02 13.78
N ALA A 19 1.14 -2.18 12.71
CA ALA A 19 0.59 -3.48 12.31
C ALA A 19 1.69 -4.53 12.02
N VAL A 20 2.90 -4.10 11.65
CA VAL A 20 4.04 -5.00 11.41
C VAL A 20 4.46 -5.72 12.69
N ASP A 21 4.24 -5.10 13.86
CA ASP A 21 4.63 -5.66 15.16
C ASP A 21 3.77 -6.87 15.56
N CYS A 22 2.61 -7.06 14.92
CA CYS A 22 1.79 -8.26 15.08
C CYS A 22 2.50 -9.54 14.57
N GLY A 23 3.55 -9.38 13.76
CA GLY A 23 4.40 -10.48 13.31
C GLY A 23 3.66 -11.56 12.53
N ARG A 24 4.34 -12.69 12.31
CA ARG A 24 3.83 -13.78 11.46
C ARG A 24 2.50 -14.34 11.96
N GLU A 25 2.35 -14.51 13.28
CA GLU A 25 1.15 -15.06 13.88
C GLU A 25 -0.06 -14.15 13.64
N GLY A 26 0.09 -12.84 13.89
CA GLY A 26 -0.96 -11.87 13.57
C GLY A 26 -1.29 -11.84 12.09
N LEU A 27 -0.30 -11.95 11.20
CA LEU A 27 -0.54 -12.01 9.76
C LEU A 27 -1.32 -13.26 9.36
N SER A 28 -1.00 -14.42 9.94
CA SER A 28 -1.74 -15.67 9.69
C SER A 28 -3.20 -15.55 10.14
N GLU A 29 -3.45 -14.93 11.28
CA GLU A 29 -4.81 -14.73 11.78
C GLU A 29 -5.61 -13.76 10.92
N VAL A 30 -4.98 -12.67 10.48
CA VAL A 30 -5.58 -11.74 9.53
C VAL A 30 -5.93 -12.42 8.21
N ASN A 31 -5.02 -13.24 7.66
CA ASN A 31 -5.29 -14.02 6.44
C ASN A 31 -6.48 -14.97 6.63
N ARG A 32 -6.54 -15.67 7.77
CA ARG A 32 -7.65 -16.57 8.11
C ARG A 32 -8.99 -15.82 8.13
N ILE A 33 -9.05 -14.70 8.85
CA ILE A 33 -10.28 -13.89 8.97
C ILE A 33 -10.72 -13.35 7.61
N VAL A 34 -9.78 -12.88 6.76
CA VAL A 34 -10.14 -12.37 5.43
C VAL A 34 -10.64 -13.49 4.52
N ALA A 35 -9.99 -14.65 4.52
CA ALA A 35 -10.41 -15.80 3.72
C ALA A 35 -11.80 -16.33 4.13
N ASP A 36 -12.16 -16.24 5.41
CA ASP A 36 -13.49 -16.61 5.90
C ASP A 36 -14.59 -15.64 5.43
N LEU A 37 -14.22 -14.39 5.10
CA LEU A 37 -15.17 -13.30 4.80
C LEU A 37 -15.23 -12.93 3.32
N VAL A 38 -14.22 -13.31 2.52
CA VAL A 38 -14.06 -12.87 1.13
C VAL A 38 -13.88 -14.08 0.22
N PRO A 39 -14.64 -14.20 -0.89
CA PRO A 39 -14.56 -15.35 -1.80
C PRO A 39 -13.19 -15.52 -2.48
N ASP A 40 -12.55 -14.41 -2.84
CA ASP A 40 -11.24 -14.39 -3.48
C ASP A 40 -10.33 -13.44 -2.68
N PRO A 41 -9.60 -13.95 -1.66
CA PRO A 41 -8.79 -13.11 -0.80
C PRO A 41 -7.49 -12.68 -1.52
N PRO A 42 -7.05 -11.42 -1.35
CA PRO A 42 -5.85 -10.90 -1.98
C PRO A 42 -4.63 -11.46 -1.27
N GLU A 43 -3.45 -11.27 -1.87
CA GLU A 43 -2.23 -11.44 -1.11
C GLU A 43 -2.14 -10.38 0.01
N ILE A 44 -1.77 -10.78 1.23
CA ILE A 44 -1.61 -9.88 2.38
C ILE A 44 -0.19 -10.02 2.94
N ARG A 45 0.56 -8.92 2.99
CA ARG A 45 1.95 -8.88 3.47
C ARG A 45 2.22 -7.67 4.36
N PHE A 46 3.28 -7.74 5.15
CA PHE A 46 3.82 -6.55 5.82
C PHE A 46 4.70 -5.72 4.88
N ALA A 47 4.61 -4.40 5.02
CA ALA A 47 5.49 -3.48 4.31
C ALA A 47 6.93 -3.58 4.82
N VAL A 48 7.89 -3.59 3.88
CA VAL A 48 9.33 -3.75 4.21
C VAL A 48 10.07 -2.42 4.41
N LEU A 49 9.48 -1.30 4.00
CA LEU A 49 10.09 0.04 4.08
C LEU A 49 10.10 0.62 5.51
N GLY A 50 9.34 0.02 6.43
CA GLY A 50 9.27 0.41 7.84
C GLY A 50 8.99 1.91 8.03
N SER A 51 9.62 2.50 9.05
CA SER A 51 9.45 3.92 9.42
C SER A 51 9.84 4.91 8.32
N ARG A 52 10.63 4.48 7.33
CA ARG A 52 11.07 5.34 6.22
C ARG A 52 10.02 5.47 5.12
N ALA A 53 8.99 4.62 5.10
CA ALA A 53 8.00 4.59 4.02
C ALA A 53 7.38 5.97 3.74
N ALA A 54 7.02 6.71 4.78
CA ALA A 54 6.42 8.04 4.64
C ALA A 54 7.39 9.05 4.02
N LEU A 55 8.62 9.16 4.54
CA LEU A 55 9.61 10.09 4.02
C LEU A 55 10.03 9.73 2.58
N THR A 56 10.29 8.44 2.32
CA THR A 56 10.64 7.95 0.98
C THR A 56 9.51 8.24 -0.01
N GLY A 57 8.25 8.00 0.38
CA GLY A 57 7.09 8.31 -0.44
C GLY A 57 6.94 9.80 -0.71
N ALA A 58 7.13 10.65 0.31
CA ALA A 58 7.07 12.11 0.15
C ALA A 58 8.13 12.64 -0.83
N VAL A 59 9.38 12.17 -0.70
CA VAL A 59 10.46 12.54 -1.64
C VAL A 59 10.17 12.02 -3.04
N ALA A 60 9.72 10.77 -3.18
CA ALA A 60 9.35 10.21 -4.48
C ALA A 60 8.25 11.02 -5.16
N MET A 61 7.19 11.40 -4.43
CA MET A 61 6.12 12.25 -4.98
C MET A 61 6.63 13.63 -5.41
N ALA A 62 7.48 14.27 -4.60
CA ALA A 62 8.06 15.57 -4.96
C ALA A 62 8.92 15.49 -6.22
N LEU A 63 9.70 14.42 -6.38
CA LEU A 63 10.51 14.16 -7.57
C LEU A 63 9.63 13.87 -8.79
N SER A 64 8.59 13.04 -8.65
CA SER A 64 7.65 12.76 -9.73
C SER A 64 6.95 14.03 -10.22
N LEU A 65 6.52 14.91 -9.31
CA LEU A 65 5.90 16.18 -9.68
C LEU A 65 6.89 17.11 -10.40
N ALA A 66 8.15 17.16 -9.95
CA ALA A 66 9.18 17.95 -10.61
C ALA A 66 9.49 17.43 -12.02
N ASP A 67 9.49 16.10 -12.21
CA ASP A 67 9.70 15.46 -13.51
C ASP A 67 8.53 15.69 -14.48
N GLU A 68 7.28 15.56 -14.01
CA GLU A 68 6.08 15.88 -14.80
C GLU A 68 6.09 17.34 -15.28
N ASN A 69 6.49 18.27 -14.41
CA ASN A 69 6.62 19.69 -14.76
C ASN A 69 7.79 19.98 -15.70
N ALA A 70 8.83 19.14 -15.73
CA ALA A 70 9.94 19.28 -16.67
C ALA A 70 9.57 18.88 -18.10
N TYR A 71 8.53 18.04 -18.28
CA TYR A 71 7.94 17.71 -19.58
C TYR A 71 6.74 18.59 -19.96
N GLY A 72 6.27 19.45 -19.05
CA GLY A 72 5.36 20.55 -19.37
C GLY A 72 6.10 21.57 -20.24
N ILE A 73 6.04 21.39 -21.56
CA ILE A 73 6.37 22.44 -22.52
C ILE A 73 5.68 23.72 -22.04
N GLU A 74 6.45 24.77 -21.75
CA GLU A 74 5.95 26.12 -21.60
C GLU A 74 5.08 26.39 -22.83
N ALA A 75 3.76 26.37 -22.66
CA ALA A 75 2.87 26.92 -23.65
C ALA A 75 3.15 28.42 -23.66
N ASP A 76 4.00 28.84 -24.60
CA ASP A 76 4.34 30.22 -24.93
C ASP A 76 3.10 31.12 -24.74
N GLN A 77 3.27 32.17 -23.92
CA GLN A 77 2.37 33.33 -23.91
C GLN A 77 2.73 34.29 -25.04
#